data_AF-A0ABD0NX71-F1
#
_entry.id   AF-A0ABD0NX71-F1
#
_cell.length_a   1.000
_cell.length_b   1.000
_cell.length_c   1.000
_cell.angle_alpha   90.00
_cell.angle_beta   90.00
_cell.angle_gamma   90.00
#
_symmetry.space_group_name_H-M   'P 1'
#
loop_
_entity.id
_entity.type
_entity.pdbx_description
1 polymer ?
#
loop_
_entity_poly.entity_id
_entity_poly.type
_entity_poly.pdbx_seq_one_letter_code
_entity_poly.pdbx_strand_id
1 'polypeptide(L)'
;FLEAVKLLPASYDRDAYRNLITTYGTHYITTVKLGGRMKAITAIKTCQAAVSGLTDTAVKDCLDVEASGSYSVVTVKTEAHFCQELKKKMGTNEKFSSMFSERQTEIIGGNINGEDLLFSGSSHPDSLKKWLESLKSLPDIVHYSLKPLHFLLSTKHPARKGLKKAVEEYIIQNALMKVCSEPCNIGRKSSRRDRCACVCESSQVIKSNCCPTAKGLATLKVYKLKANGLYGDRLTQTDGCVLVKYGEISRRTETIDDDDNP
;
A
#
# COMPACT_ATOMS: atom_id res chain seq x y z
N PHE A 1 -37.78 -5.44 -11.38
CA PHE A 1 -37.29 -4.14 -11.87
C PHE A 1 -38.42 -3.24 -12.37
N LEU A 2 -39.12 -3.61 -13.45
CA LEU A 2 -40.16 -2.74 -14.03
C LEU A 2 -41.26 -2.35 -13.02
N GLU A 3 -41.71 -3.27 -12.17
CA GLU A 3 -42.66 -2.94 -11.09
C GLU A 3 -42.11 -1.91 -10.09
N ALA A 4 -40.84 -2.04 -9.70
CA ALA A 4 -40.20 -1.07 -8.81
C ALA A 4 -40.09 0.33 -9.45
N VAL A 5 -39.88 0.39 -10.77
CA VAL A 5 -39.88 1.65 -11.52
C VAL A 5 -41.26 2.29 -11.58
N LYS A 6 -42.34 1.50 -11.66
CA LYS A 6 -43.72 2.01 -11.63
C LYS A 6 -44.11 2.63 -10.29
N LEU A 7 -43.51 2.14 -9.20
CA LEU A 7 -43.73 2.64 -7.85
C LEU A 7 -42.95 3.93 -7.54
N LEU A 8 -42.11 4.41 -8.47
CA LEU A 8 -41.39 5.66 -8.28
C LEU A 8 -42.36 6.85 -8.30
N PRO A 9 -42.18 7.84 -7.41
CA PRO A 9 -43.00 9.05 -7.41
C PRO A 9 -42.94 9.80 -8.75
N ALA A 10 -44.02 10.51 -9.09
CA ALA A 10 -44.12 11.27 -10.34
C ALA A 10 -43.08 12.42 -10.40
N SER A 11 -42.86 13.08 -9.28
CA SER A 11 -41.74 14.02 -9.09
C SER A 11 -40.49 13.28 -8.62
N TYR A 12 -39.32 13.81 -8.95
CA TYR A 12 -38.07 13.22 -8.49
C TYR A 12 -37.98 13.22 -6.96
N ASP A 13 -37.91 12.03 -6.38
CA ASP A 13 -37.67 11.79 -4.95
C ASP A 13 -36.34 11.05 -4.75
N ARG A 14 -35.39 11.67 -4.06
CA ARG A 14 -34.03 11.14 -3.99
C ARG A 14 -33.99 9.76 -3.33
N ASP A 15 -34.78 9.54 -2.28
CA ASP A 15 -34.68 8.34 -1.45
C ASP A 15 -35.36 7.14 -2.13
N ALA A 16 -36.50 7.33 -2.80
CA ALA A 16 -37.14 6.31 -3.61
C ALA A 16 -36.24 5.84 -4.76
N TYR A 17 -35.57 6.77 -5.46
CA TYR A 17 -34.63 6.42 -6.52
C TYR A 17 -33.35 5.77 -5.97
N ARG A 18 -32.87 6.20 -4.81
CA ARG A 18 -31.71 5.58 -4.15
C ARG A 18 -32.00 4.14 -3.78
N ASN A 19 -33.20 3.84 -3.27
CA ASN A 19 -33.62 2.47 -2.97
C ASN A 19 -33.56 1.57 -4.23
N LEU A 20 -34.05 2.08 -5.37
CA LEU A 20 -33.95 1.38 -6.65
C LEU A 20 -32.50 1.07 -7.04
N ILE A 21 -31.59 2.03 -6.87
CA ILE A 21 -30.15 1.88 -7.17
C ILE A 21 -29.48 0.89 -6.21
N THR A 22 -29.80 0.92 -4.91
CA THR A 22 -29.23 -0.01 -3.93
C THR A 22 -29.68 -1.44 -4.16
N THR A 23 -30.90 -1.65 -4.68
CA THR A 23 -31.42 -3.00 -4.99
C THR A 23 -30.91 -3.54 -6.33
N TYR A 24 -30.90 -2.71 -7.38
CA TYR A 24 -30.62 -3.16 -8.75
C TYR A 24 -29.23 -2.76 -9.28
N GLY A 25 -28.46 -2.02 -8.50
CA GLY A 25 -27.16 -1.47 -8.89
C GLY A 25 -27.26 -0.15 -9.64
N THR A 26 -26.11 0.43 -9.96
CA THR A 26 -26.02 1.66 -10.78
C THR A 26 -26.01 1.36 -12.28
N HIS A 27 -25.57 0.15 -12.64
CA HIS A 27 -25.37 -0.32 -14.00
C HIS A 27 -25.85 -1.76 -14.12
N TYR A 28 -26.09 -2.18 -15.36
CA TYR A 28 -26.31 -3.58 -15.70
C TYR A 28 -25.22 -4.07 -16.66
N ILE A 29 -24.94 -5.36 -16.61
CA ILE A 29 -23.95 -6.01 -17.46
C ILE A 29 -24.54 -6.21 -18.86
N THR A 30 -23.81 -5.79 -19.90
CA THR A 30 -24.23 -5.94 -21.30
C THR A 30 -23.48 -7.04 -22.03
N THR A 31 -22.21 -7.24 -21.69
CA THR A 31 -21.35 -8.26 -22.28
C THR A 31 -20.49 -8.85 -21.18
N VAL A 32 -20.20 -10.14 -21.29
CA VAL A 32 -19.37 -10.89 -20.34
C VAL A 32 -18.32 -11.70 -21.08
N LYS A 33 -17.17 -11.83 -20.45
CA LYS A 33 -16.20 -12.88 -20.72
C LYS A 33 -16.21 -13.82 -19.53
N LEU A 34 -16.55 -15.07 -19.77
CA LEU A 34 -16.61 -16.11 -18.75
C LEU A 34 -15.26 -16.85 -18.67
N GLY A 35 -14.90 -17.33 -17.50
CA GLY A 35 -13.69 -18.11 -17.27
C GLY A 35 -13.31 -18.17 -15.80
N GLY A 36 -12.01 -18.15 -15.52
CA GLY A 36 -11.46 -18.05 -14.18
C GLY A 36 -10.43 -16.93 -14.07
N ARG A 37 -10.35 -16.30 -12.90
CA ARG A 37 -9.33 -15.29 -12.60
C ARG A 37 -8.88 -15.45 -11.16
N MET A 38 -7.57 -15.44 -10.97
CA MET A 38 -6.93 -15.37 -9.66
C MET A 38 -6.28 -14.01 -9.52
N LYS A 39 -6.47 -13.37 -8.38
CA LYS A 39 -5.87 -12.09 -8.03
C LYS A 39 -5.33 -12.17 -6.61
N ALA A 40 -4.07 -11.81 -6.44
CA ALA A 40 -3.43 -11.64 -5.15
C ALA A 40 -3.06 -10.16 -4.96
N ILE A 41 -3.42 -9.59 -3.81
CA ILE A 41 -2.98 -8.27 -3.38
C ILE A 41 -2.13 -8.47 -2.12
N THR A 42 -0.82 -8.21 -2.24
CA THR A 42 0.12 -8.32 -1.13
C THR A 42 0.42 -6.94 -0.55
N ALA A 43 0.17 -6.75 0.74
CA ALA A 43 0.57 -5.56 1.46
C ALA A 43 2.05 -5.62 1.82
N ILE A 44 2.79 -4.54 1.56
CA ILE A 44 4.23 -4.47 1.82
C ILE A 44 4.49 -3.38 2.86
N LYS A 45 5.10 -3.76 3.97
CA LYS A 45 5.68 -2.82 4.95
C LYS A 45 6.93 -2.17 4.34
N THR A 46 6.73 -1.11 3.57
CA THR A 46 7.77 -0.49 2.73
C THR A 46 9.03 -0.10 3.48
N CYS A 47 8.92 0.46 4.70
CA CYS A 47 10.11 0.80 5.47
C CYS A 47 10.87 -0.41 6.02
N GLN A 48 10.17 -1.47 6.39
CA GLN A 48 10.81 -2.71 6.80
C GLN A 48 11.55 -3.35 5.62
N ALA A 49 10.94 -3.38 4.43
CA ALA A 49 11.58 -3.84 3.21
C ALA A 49 12.81 -2.99 2.84
N ALA A 50 12.70 -1.66 2.92
CA ALA A 50 13.78 -0.73 2.60
C ALA A 50 15.01 -0.91 3.51
N VAL A 51 14.80 -1.15 4.79
CA VAL A 51 15.86 -1.44 5.77
C VAL A 51 16.53 -2.79 5.49
N SER A 52 15.78 -3.76 4.97
CA SER A 52 16.33 -5.03 4.46
C SER A 52 16.95 -4.91 3.07
N GLY A 53 17.05 -3.70 2.51
CA GLY A 53 17.67 -3.45 1.21
C GLY A 53 16.79 -3.80 0.01
N LEU A 54 15.48 -3.96 0.21
CA LEU A 54 14.50 -4.27 -0.84
C LEU A 54 13.70 -3.03 -1.25
N THR A 55 13.36 -2.95 -2.54
CA THR A 55 12.34 -2.03 -3.04
C THR A 55 11.00 -2.75 -3.15
N ASP A 56 9.91 -1.99 -3.16
CA ASP A 56 8.55 -2.48 -3.45
C ASP A 56 8.48 -3.18 -4.82
N THR A 57 9.13 -2.61 -5.84
CA THR A 57 9.25 -3.25 -7.16
C THR A 57 9.98 -4.58 -7.08
N ALA A 58 11.12 -4.66 -6.37
CA ALA A 58 11.87 -5.92 -6.24
C ALA A 58 11.06 -7.00 -5.53
N VAL A 59 10.29 -6.63 -4.49
CA VAL A 59 9.39 -7.57 -3.81
C VAL A 59 8.29 -8.05 -4.75
N LYS A 60 7.64 -7.14 -5.48
CA LYS A 60 6.62 -7.48 -6.47
C LYS A 60 7.16 -8.44 -7.53
N ASP A 61 8.29 -8.12 -8.14
CA ASP A 61 8.85 -8.92 -9.23
C ASP A 61 9.26 -10.32 -8.75
N CYS A 62 9.76 -10.46 -7.53
CA CYS A 62 10.06 -11.76 -6.96
C CYS A 62 8.83 -12.56 -6.55
N LEU A 63 7.74 -11.91 -6.15
CA LEU A 63 6.45 -12.57 -5.98
C LEU A 63 5.89 -13.06 -7.33
N ASP A 64 6.02 -12.26 -8.39
CA ASP A 64 5.59 -12.64 -9.74
C ASP A 64 6.39 -13.85 -10.26
N VAL A 65 7.70 -13.90 -10.01
CA VAL A 65 8.58 -15.04 -10.31
C VAL A 65 8.17 -16.30 -9.55
N GLU A 66 7.85 -16.19 -8.25
CA GLU A 66 7.40 -17.33 -7.45
C GLU A 66 6.01 -17.83 -7.87
N ALA A 67 5.11 -16.90 -8.22
CA ALA A 67 3.84 -17.25 -8.81
C ALA A 67 4.04 -17.95 -10.17
N SER A 68 4.90 -17.43 -11.06
CA SER A 68 5.19 -18.01 -12.38
C SER A 68 5.76 -19.40 -12.34
N GLY A 69 6.67 -19.64 -11.41
CA GLY A 69 7.18 -20.99 -11.14
C GLY A 69 6.08 -21.97 -10.73
N SER A 70 4.99 -21.51 -10.10
CA SER A 70 3.88 -22.36 -9.66
C SER A 70 2.94 -22.77 -10.80
N TYR A 71 2.91 -22.04 -11.92
CA TYR A 71 2.04 -22.33 -13.07
C TYR A 71 2.76 -22.77 -14.35
N SER A 72 4.03 -23.19 -14.24
CA SER A 72 4.85 -23.73 -15.35
C SER A 72 4.99 -22.80 -16.57
N VAL A 73 4.76 -21.51 -16.42
CA VAL A 73 5.13 -20.53 -17.45
C VAL A 73 6.61 -20.25 -17.30
N VAL A 74 7.27 -20.09 -18.45
CA VAL A 74 8.71 -19.84 -18.54
C VAL A 74 9.09 -18.68 -17.61
N THR A 75 9.59 -19.01 -16.43
CA THR A 75 10.22 -18.04 -15.55
C THR A 75 11.48 -17.60 -16.26
N VAL A 76 11.57 -16.32 -16.58
CA VAL A 76 12.75 -15.77 -17.23
C VAL A 76 13.94 -15.95 -16.27
N LYS A 77 14.99 -16.63 -16.74
CA LYS A 77 16.14 -17.06 -15.91
C LYS A 77 16.81 -15.88 -15.19
N THR A 78 16.77 -14.70 -15.80
CA THR A 78 17.38 -13.48 -15.29
C THR A 78 16.68 -12.99 -14.01
N GLU A 79 15.35 -12.95 -14.00
CA GLU A 79 14.52 -12.49 -12.89
C GLU A 79 14.60 -13.49 -11.74
N ALA A 80 14.59 -14.80 -12.04
CA ALA A 80 14.83 -15.83 -11.02
C ALA A 80 16.21 -15.68 -10.37
N HIS A 81 17.25 -15.43 -11.16
CA HIS A 81 18.60 -15.19 -10.65
C HIS A 81 18.66 -13.92 -9.78
N PHE A 82 18.04 -12.83 -10.22
CA PHE A 82 17.92 -11.60 -9.45
C PHE A 82 17.30 -11.85 -8.06
N CYS A 83 16.20 -12.59 -7.99
CA CYS A 83 15.54 -12.92 -6.73
C CYS A 83 16.39 -13.82 -5.83
N GLN A 84 17.17 -14.75 -6.39
CA GLN A 84 18.13 -15.56 -5.63
C GLN A 84 19.27 -14.72 -5.05
N GLU A 85 19.81 -13.77 -5.81
CA GLU A 85 20.84 -12.85 -5.31
C GLU A 85 20.31 -11.94 -4.19
N LEU A 86 19.06 -11.50 -4.27
CA LEU A 86 18.41 -10.76 -3.18
C LEU A 86 18.29 -11.60 -1.91
N LYS A 87 17.86 -12.87 -2.03
CA LYS A 87 17.78 -13.82 -0.90
C LYS A 87 19.15 -14.01 -0.23
N LYS A 88 20.20 -14.25 -1.02
CA LYS A 88 21.58 -14.35 -0.52
C LYS A 88 22.02 -13.08 0.20
N LYS A 89 21.77 -11.90 -0.37
CA LYS A 89 22.12 -10.60 0.25
C LYS A 89 21.41 -10.38 1.58
N MET A 90 20.17 -10.86 1.70
CA MET A 90 19.40 -10.81 2.95
C MET A 90 19.80 -11.89 3.95
N GLY A 91 20.64 -12.86 3.57
CA GLY A 91 21.03 -13.99 4.42
C GLY A 91 19.88 -14.95 4.71
N THR A 92 18.88 -15.05 3.83
CA THR A 92 17.72 -15.94 3.98
C THR A 92 17.56 -16.84 2.76
N ASN A 93 16.99 -18.02 2.96
CA ASN A 93 16.55 -18.90 1.88
C ASN A 93 15.02 -19.02 1.81
N GLU A 94 14.30 -18.20 2.58
CA GLU A 94 12.84 -18.19 2.59
C GLU A 94 12.27 -17.72 1.24
N LYS A 95 11.06 -18.20 0.92
CA LYS A 95 10.29 -17.70 -0.22
C LYS A 95 9.84 -16.26 0.03
N PHE A 96 9.83 -15.42 -1.00
CA PHE A 96 9.26 -14.07 -0.92
C PHE A 96 7.79 -14.13 -0.50
N SER A 97 7.03 -15.09 -1.03
CA SER A 97 5.64 -15.35 -0.63
C SER A 97 5.47 -15.72 0.85
N SER A 98 6.49 -16.26 1.51
CA SER A 98 6.50 -16.52 2.95
C SER A 98 6.84 -15.26 3.74
N MET A 99 7.86 -14.52 3.31
CA MET A 99 8.29 -13.26 3.94
C MET A 99 7.24 -12.16 3.83
N PHE A 100 6.48 -12.14 2.73
CA PHE A 100 5.43 -11.16 2.42
C PHE A 100 4.07 -11.86 2.33
N SER A 101 3.62 -12.36 3.48
CA SER A 101 2.41 -13.18 3.62
C SER A 101 1.13 -12.38 3.93
N GLU A 102 1.23 -11.08 4.21
CA GLU A 102 0.07 -10.18 4.35
C GLU A 102 -0.61 -10.01 2.98
N ARG A 103 -1.50 -10.95 2.66
CA ARG A 103 -2.08 -11.07 1.32
C ARG A 103 -3.58 -11.32 1.37
N GLN A 104 -4.30 -10.66 0.48
CA GLN A 104 -5.68 -10.97 0.14
C GLN A 104 -5.73 -11.64 -1.23
N THR A 105 -6.30 -12.83 -1.28
CA THR A 105 -6.48 -13.59 -2.53
C THR A 105 -7.96 -13.63 -2.90
N GLU A 106 -8.25 -13.34 -4.17
CA GLU A 106 -9.56 -13.42 -4.79
C GLU A 106 -9.47 -14.41 -5.95
N ILE A 107 -10.24 -15.50 -5.88
CA ILE A 107 -10.35 -16.50 -6.94
C ILE A 107 -11.80 -16.51 -7.39
N ILE A 108 -12.03 -16.32 -8.68
CA ILE A 108 -13.36 -16.40 -9.29
C ILE A 108 -13.38 -17.47 -10.39
N GLY A 109 -14.52 -18.14 -10.53
CA GLY A 109 -14.68 -19.29 -11.40
C GLY A 109 -13.99 -20.55 -10.88
N GLY A 110 -14.50 -21.70 -11.31
CA GLY A 110 -13.97 -23.02 -10.98
C GLY A 110 -14.38 -23.49 -9.59
N ASN A 111 -13.91 -24.68 -9.23
CA ASN A 111 -14.06 -25.22 -7.89
C ASN A 111 -13.02 -24.59 -6.97
N ILE A 112 -13.47 -23.84 -5.97
CA ILE A 112 -12.63 -23.14 -5.00
C ILE A 112 -12.60 -23.98 -3.72
N ASN A 113 -11.49 -24.66 -3.48
CA ASN A 113 -11.26 -25.51 -2.31
C ASN A 113 -10.52 -24.79 -1.16
N GLY A 114 -10.34 -23.47 -1.26
CA GLY A 114 -9.65 -22.66 -0.23
C GLY A 114 -8.12 -22.74 -0.26
N GLU A 115 -7.55 -23.44 -1.23
CA GLU A 115 -6.10 -23.55 -1.38
C GLU A 115 -5.50 -22.33 -2.09
N ASP A 116 -4.24 -22.00 -1.74
CA ASP A 116 -3.51 -20.91 -2.38
C ASP A 116 -2.91 -21.35 -3.71
N LEU A 117 -3.67 -21.20 -4.78
CA LEU A 117 -3.28 -21.61 -6.13
C LEU A 117 -2.06 -20.85 -6.70
N LEU A 118 -1.72 -19.67 -6.16
CA LEU A 118 -0.64 -18.84 -6.71
C LEU A 118 0.72 -19.13 -6.07
N PHE A 119 0.76 -19.46 -4.78
CA PHE A 119 2.03 -19.59 -4.04
C PHE A 119 2.21 -20.93 -3.32
N SER A 120 1.22 -21.83 -3.35
CA SER A 120 1.31 -23.18 -2.76
C SER A 120 1.57 -24.31 -3.75
N GLY A 121 2.05 -24.00 -4.97
CA GLY A 121 2.26 -24.99 -6.04
C GLY A 121 3.12 -26.20 -5.64
N SER A 122 4.05 -26.05 -4.69
CA SER A 122 4.85 -27.18 -4.17
C SER A 122 4.09 -28.07 -3.17
N SER A 123 3.07 -27.54 -2.50
CA SER A 123 2.28 -28.25 -1.49
C SER A 123 1.07 -28.95 -2.11
N HIS A 124 0.52 -28.39 -3.20
CA HIS A 124 -0.67 -28.92 -3.87
C HIS A 124 -0.52 -28.86 -5.40
N PRO A 125 0.34 -29.73 -5.99
CA PRO A 125 0.73 -29.63 -7.40
C PRO A 125 -0.43 -29.83 -8.39
N ASP A 126 -1.46 -30.59 -8.00
CA ASP A 126 -2.61 -30.86 -8.88
C ASP A 126 -3.72 -29.82 -8.78
N SER A 127 -3.70 -28.94 -7.78
CA SER A 127 -4.84 -28.09 -7.46
C SER A 127 -5.11 -27.03 -8.51
N LEU A 128 -4.06 -26.46 -9.09
CA LEU A 128 -4.19 -25.57 -10.24
C LEU A 128 -4.80 -26.29 -11.44
N LYS A 129 -4.35 -27.52 -11.73
CA LYS A 129 -4.87 -28.31 -12.84
C LYS A 129 -6.34 -28.66 -12.64
N LYS A 130 -6.73 -29.07 -11.43
CA LYS A 130 -8.13 -29.33 -11.06
C LYS A 130 -8.99 -28.07 -11.19
N TRP A 131 -8.48 -26.93 -10.74
CA TRP A 131 -9.16 -25.64 -10.90
C TRP A 131 -9.36 -25.30 -12.38
N LEU A 132 -8.30 -25.37 -13.20
CA LEU A 132 -8.39 -25.12 -14.65
C LEU A 132 -9.39 -26.04 -15.36
N GLU A 133 -9.41 -27.33 -15.02
CA GLU A 133 -10.37 -28.28 -15.58
C GLU A 133 -11.81 -27.96 -15.16
N SER A 134 -12.02 -27.55 -13.91
CA SER A 134 -13.34 -27.18 -13.41
C SER A 134 -13.92 -25.93 -14.07
N LEU A 135 -13.09 -25.05 -14.66
CA LEU A 135 -13.56 -23.86 -15.38
C LEU A 135 -14.40 -24.20 -16.62
N LYS A 136 -14.26 -25.41 -17.17
CA LYS A 136 -15.06 -25.86 -18.33
C LYS A 136 -16.54 -25.98 -17.98
N SER A 137 -16.86 -26.37 -16.75
CA SER A 137 -18.24 -26.56 -16.27
C SER A 137 -18.71 -25.46 -15.31
N LEU A 138 -17.79 -24.79 -14.61
CA LEU A 138 -18.08 -23.77 -13.60
C LEU A 138 -17.36 -22.45 -13.89
N PRO A 139 -17.52 -21.82 -15.07
CA PRO A 139 -16.91 -20.53 -15.32
C PRO A 139 -17.67 -19.41 -14.60
N ASP A 140 -16.98 -18.30 -14.31
CA ASP A 140 -17.56 -17.08 -13.75
C ASP A 140 -17.18 -15.85 -14.58
N ILE A 141 -17.79 -14.70 -14.32
CA ILE A 141 -17.60 -13.46 -15.06
C ILE A 141 -16.23 -12.86 -14.71
N VAL A 142 -15.25 -13.03 -15.60
CA VAL A 142 -13.89 -12.49 -15.40
C VAL A 142 -13.73 -11.05 -15.90
N HIS A 143 -14.48 -10.69 -16.94
CA HIS A 143 -14.53 -9.33 -17.48
C HIS A 143 -15.95 -9.04 -17.95
N TYR A 144 -16.38 -7.79 -17.84
CA TYR A 144 -17.72 -7.38 -18.24
C TYR A 144 -17.73 -5.92 -18.69
N SER A 145 -18.69 -5.59 -19.56
CA SER A 145 -19.03 -4.20 -19.88
C SER A 145 -20.33 -3.81 -19.18
N LEU A 146 -20.36 -2.57 -18.71
CA LEU A 146 -21.49 -2.01 -17.97
C LEU A 146 -22.20 -0.94 -18.77
N LYS A 147 -23.51 -0.86 -18.64
CA LYS A 147 -24.33 0.24 -19.15
C LYS A 147 -25.20 0.82 -18.02
N PRO A 148 -25.33 2.16 -17.90
CA PRO A 148 -26.07 2.75 -16.80
C PRO A 148 -27.53 2.29 -16.76
N LEU A 149 -28.09 2.11 -15.57
CA LEU A 149 -29.42 1.51 -15.37
C LEU A 149 -30.55 2.24 -16.11
N HIS A 150 -30.45 3.57 -16.24
CA HIS A 150 -31.46 4.37 -16.93
C HIS A 150 -31.61 4.06 -18.43
N PHE A 151 -30.65 3.35 -19.04
CA PHE A 151 -30.77 2.90 -20.43
C PHE A 151 -31.73 1.73 -20.63
N LEU A 152 -32.14 1.03 -19.57
CA LEU A 152 -33.19 0.00 -19.65
C LEU A 152 -34.57 0.59 -19.92
N LEU A 153 -34.77 1.87 -19.60
CA LEU A 153 -36.04 2.58 -19.82
C LEU A 153 -36.04 3.20 -21.21
N SER A 154 -37.20 3.25 -21.88
CA SER A 154 -37.32 3.94 -23.17
C SER A 154 -37.01 5.44 -23.02
N THR A 155 -36.61 6.10 -24.11
CA THR A 155 -36.27 7.54 -24.09
C THR A 155 -37.43 8.44 -23.64
N LYS A 156 -38.68 7.97 -23.82
CA LYS A 156 -39.91 8.66 -23.43
C LYS A 156 -40.36 8.35 -22.00
N HIS A 157 -39.74 7.39 -21.31
CA HIS A 157 -40.17 6.99 -19.97
C HIS A 157 -39.92 8.12 -18.95
N PRO A 158 -40.93 8.53 -18.15
CA PRO A 158 -40.82 9.69 -17.25
C PRO A 158 -39.71 9.51 -16.21
N ALA A 159 -39.58 8.30 -15.65
CA ALA A 159 -38.55 8.01 -14.65
C ALA A 159 -37.10 8.00 -15.19
N ARG A 160 -36.87 8.01 -16.52
CA ARG A 160 -35.52 7.85 -17.09
C ARG A 160 -34.57 8.97 -16.70
N LYS A 161 -35.04 10.23 -16.75
CA LYS A 161 -34.22 11.39 -16.37
C LYS A 161 -33.89 11.38 -14.88
N GLY A 162 -34.89 11.07 -14.04
CA GLY A 162 -34.69 10.92 -12.59
C GLY A 162 -33.70 9.81 -12.24
N LEU A 163 -33.78 8.67 -12.94
CA LEU A 163 -32.87 7.55 -12.71
C LEU A 163 -31.45 7.86 -13.15
N LYS A 164 -31.28 8.56 -14.27
CA LYS A 164 -29.95 9.08 -14.68
C LYS A 164 -29.36 9.96 -13.59
N LYS A 165 -30.11 10.96 -13.13
CA LYS A 165 -29.67 11.90 -12.09
C LYS A 165 -29.30 11.18 -10.79
N ALA A 166 -30.15 10.25 -10.33
CA ALA A 166 -29.88 9.50 -9.10
C ALA A 166 -28.63 8.62 -9.21
N VAL A 167 -28.37 8.01 -10.38
CA VAL A 167 -27.13 7.23 -10.60
C VAL A 167 -25.91 8.14 -10.55
N GLU A 168 -25.95 9.31 -11.19
CA GLU A 168 -24.86 10.28 -11.16
C GLU A 168 -24.58 10.77 -9.73
N GLU A 169 -25.63 11.16 -9.00
CA GLU A 169 -25.52 11.57 -7.60
C GLU A 169 -24.97 10.46 -6.71
N TYR A 170 -25.44 9.23 -6.87
CA TYR A 170 -24.95 8.09 -6.10
C TYR A 170 -23.47 7.86 -6.32
N ILE A 171 -22.99 7.89 -7.58
CA ILE A 171 -21.58 7.69 -7.90
C ILE A 171 -20.71 8.80 -7.29
N ILE A 172 -21.14 10.06 -7.41
CA ILE A 172 -20.39 11.21 -6.88
C ILE A 172 -20.33 11.16 -5.34
N GLN A 173 -21.44 10.84 -4.67
CA GLN A 173 -21.50 10.77 -3.21
C GLN A 173 -20.65 9.64 -2.62
N ASN A 174 -20.48 8.55 -3.36
CA ASN A 174 -19.67 7.40 -2.92
C ASN A 174 -18.25 7.41 -3.53
N ALA A 175 -17.85 8.51 -4.18
CA ALA A 175 -16.51 8.63 -4.73
C ALA A 175 -15.47 8.72 -3.62
N LEU A 176 -14.41 7.93 -3.71
CA LEU A 176 -13.25 8.04 -2.83
C LEU A 176 -12.42 9.26 -3.27
N MET A 177 -12.50 10.34 -2.50
CA MET A 177 -11.82 11.59 -2.79
C MET A 177 -10.51 11.69 -2.02
N LYS A 178 -9.44 12.12 -2.70
CA LYS A 178 -8.18 12.48 -2.03
C LYS A 178 -8.33 13.86 -1.42
N VAL A 179 -8.37 13.94 -0.09
CA VAL A 179 -8.47 15.20 0.65
C VAL A 179 -7.05 15.71 0.95
N CYS A 180 -6.60 16.73 0.22
CA CYS A 180 -5.23 17.24 0.32
C CYS A 180 -5.02 18.32 1.40
N SER A 181 -6.05 18.60 2.21
CA SER A 181 -5.97 19.49 3.37
C SER A 181 -5.57 18.76 4.65
N GLU A 182 -5.60 17.43 4.67
CA GLU A 182 -5.23 16.64 5.83
C GLU A 182 -3.70 16.63 6.03
N PRO A 183 -3.23 16.58 7.30
CA PRO A 183 -1.81 16.46 7.58
C PRO A 183 -1.27 15.13 7.06
N CYS A 184 -0.01 15.14 6.65
CA CYS A 184 0.68 13.92 6.23
C CYS A 184 0.82 12.94 7.40
N ASN A 185 0.26 11.73 7.25
CA ASN A 185 0.48 10.63 8.19
C ASN A 185 1.94 10.15 8.18
N ILE A 186 2.60 10.23 7.02
CA ILE A 186 4.00 9.87 6.80
C ILE A 186 4.67 11.00 6.03
N GLY A 187 5.77 11.53 6.56
CA GLY A 187 6.39 12.77 6.08
C GLY A 187 6.00 13.96 6.93
N ARG A 188 6.88 14.97 7.00
CA ARG A 188 6.75 16.08 7.96
C ARG A 188 5.91 17.24 7.43
N LYS A 189 5.81 17.41 6.10
CA LYS A 189 5.16 18.57 5.47
C LYS A 189 4.57 18.22 4.10
N SER A 190 3.46 18.86 3.74
CA SER A 190 2.97 18.90 2.36
C SER A 190 3.95 19.68 1.49
N SER A 191 4.14 19.27 0.24
CA SER A 191 5.02 19.96 -0.70
C SER A 191 4.50 21.37 -0.99
N ARG A 192 5.44 22.33 -1.09
CA ARG A 192 5.12 23.71 -1.50
C ARG A 192 4.60 23.80 -2.93
N ARG A 193 4.96 22.85 -3.80
CA ARG A 193 4.55 22.80 -5.21
C ARG A 193 3.27 22.00 -5.42
N ASP A 194 3.04 21.00 -4.58
CA ASP A 194 1.87 20.14 -4.65
C ASP A 194 1.35 19.86 -3.23
N ARG A 195 0.20 20.44 -2.89
CA ARG A 195 -0.42 20.28 -1.56
C ARG A 195 -0.83 18.82 -1.29
N CYS A 196 -1.04 18.02 -2.33
CA CYS A 196 -1.41 16.61 -2.23
C CYS A 196 -0.21 15.66 -2.08
N ALA A 197 1.02 16.18 -2.15
CA ALA A 197 2.25 15.39 -2.02
C ALA A 197 2.85 15.57 -0.63
N CYS A 198 3.07 14.46 0.07
CA CYS A 198 3.81 14.44 1.33
C CYS A 198 5.31 14.30 1.05
N VAL A 199 6.13 15.15 1.67
CA VAL A 199 7.59 15.10 1.54
C VAL A 199 8.26 14.82 2.87
N CYS A 200 9.33 14.05 2.79
CA CYS A 200 10.19 13.75 3.92
C CYS A 200 11.19 14.88 4.11
N GLU A 201 11.72 15.02 5.33
CA GLU A 201 12.88 15.86 5.55
C GLU A 201 14.09 15.23 4.87
N SER A 202 14.75 15.98 4.00
CA SER A 202 15.92 15.50 3.29
C SER A 202 17.04 15.26 4.31
N SER A 203 17.52 14.01 4.40
CA SER A 203 18.65 13.65 5.22
C SER A 203 19.37 12.46 4.61
N GLN A 204 20.66 12.30 4.92
CA GLN A 204 21.45 11.14 4.48
C GLN A 204 20.97 9.82 5.12
N VAL A 205 20.17 9.90 6.19
CA VAL A 205 19.69 8.75 6.96
C VAL A 205 18.26 8.32 6.60
N ILE A 206 17.59 9.05 5.70
CA ILE A 206 16.21 8.79 5.26
C ILE A 206 16.15 8.64 3.74
N LYS A 207 15.55 7.55 3.25
CA LYS A 207 15.31 7.28 1.82
C LYS A 207 13.94 7.82 1.36
N SER A 208 13.60 7.54 0.10
CA SER A 208 12.23 7.71 -0.42
C SER A 208 11.21 7.04 0.50
N ASN A 209 9.99 7.59 0.57
CA ASN A 209 8.91 7.19 1.48
C ASN A 209 9.19 7.37 2.99
N CYS A 210 10.19 8.18 3.34
CA CYS A 210 10.53 8.55 4.71
C CYS A 210 11.05 7.40 5.57
N CYS A 211 11.60 6.37 4.92
CA CYS A 211 12.10 5.18 5.59
C CYS A 211 13.59 5.34 5.96
N PRO A 212 14.03 4.84 7.12
CA PRO A 212 15.43 4.91 7.52
C PRO A 212 16.31 4.07 6.58
N THR A 213 17.56 4.49 6.39
CA THR A 213 18.53 3.76 5.54
C THR A 213 19.03 2.46 6.18
N ALA A 214 19.05 2.39 7.51
CA ALA A 214 19.52 1.24 8.29
C ALA A 214 18.84 1.20 9.67
N LYS A 215 18.97 0.05 10.36
CA LYS A 215 18.57 -0.09 11.77
C LYS A 215 19.53 0.68 12.68
N GLY A 216 19.04 1.10 13.85
CA GLY A 216 19.86 1.74 14.89
C GLY A 216 20.21 3.21 14.63
N LEU A 217 19.63 3.84 13.60
CA LEU A 217 19.81 5.27 13.35
C LEU A 217 19.00 6.10 14.34
N ALA A 218 19.65 7.07 14.98
CA ALA A 218 19.03 7.97 15.94
C ALA A 218 19.65 9.38 15.85
N THR A 219 18.93 10.38 16.34
CA THR A 219 19.46 11.73 16.51
C THR A 219 19.92 11.90 17.96
N LEU A 220 21.23 12.01 18.18
CA LEU A 220 21.79 12.34 19.48
C LEU A 220 21.84 13.86 19.66
N LYS A 221 21.25 14.36 20.76
CA LYS A 221 21.34 15.77 21.16
C LYS A 221 21.92 15.83 22.56
N VAL A 222 23.05 16.52 22.70
CA VAL A 222 23.70 16.77 23.98
C VAL A 222 23.56 18.26 24.28
N TYR A 223 23.04 18.59 25.47
CA TYR A 223 22.76 19.96 25.90
C TYR A 223 22.75 20.02 27.43
N LYS A 224 22.73 21.24 28.01
CA LYS A 224 22.80 21.47 29.46
C LYS A 224 24.03 20.82 30.11
N LEU A 225 25.17 20.95 29.46
CA LEU A 225 26.47 20.61 30.06
C LEU A 225 26.74 21.63 31.16
N LYS A 226 27.10 21.16 32.35
CA LYS A 226 27.47 21.98 33.52
C LYS A 226 28.41 21.21 34.42
N ALA A 227 29.19 21.91 35.23
CA ALA A 227 30.07 21.34 36.25
C ALA A 227 29.96 22.14 37.55
N ASN A 228 30.35 21.54 38.67
CA ASN A 228 30.38 22.21 39.97
C ASN A 228 31.62 21.76 40.73
N GLY A 229 32.28 22.68 41.44
CA GLY A 229 33.49 22.41 42.20
C GLY A 229 34.63 21.86 41.35
N LEU A 230 34.80 22.38 40.13
CA LEU A 230 35.99 22.09 39.33
C LEU A 230 37.24 22.60 40.05
N TYR A 231 38.36 21.90 39.86
CA TYR A 231 39.64 22.29 40.40
C TYR A 231 40.75 21.81 39.45
N GLY A 232 41.59 22.73 39.02
CA GLY A 232 42.73 22.42 38.15
C GLY A 232 43.84 23.45 38.25
N ASP A 233 43.47 24.74 38.28
CA ASP A 233 44.43 25.83 38.37
C ASP A 233 44.93 26.03 39.80
N ARG A 234 46.22 26.33 39.95
CA ARG A 234 46.88 26.41 41.26
C ARG A 234 46.70 27.76 41.96
N LEU A 235 46.29 28.79 41.22
CA LEU A 235 46.26 30.18 41.67
C LEU A 235 44.92 30.89 41.38
N THR A 236 44.14 30.41 40.42
CA THR A 236 42.85 30.99 39.96
C THR A 236 41.75 29.94 40.02
N GLN A 237 40.51 30.34 39.72
CA GLN A 237 39.44 29.37 39.46
C GLN A 237 39.72 28.65 38.13
N THR A 238 39.01 27.55 37.91
CA THR A 238 39.32 26.62 36.81
C THR A 238 38.86 27.12 35.44
N ASP A 239 39.74 27.07 34.44
CA ASP A 239 39.39 27.28 33.03
C ASP A 239 38.81 25.99 32.39
N GLY A 240 37.48 25.87 32.37
CA GLY A 240 36.77 24.65 32.03
C GLY A 240 36.29 24.57 30.58
N CYS A 241 36.36 23.39 29.96
CA CYS A 241 35.64 23.10 28.70
C CYS A 241 35.21 21.63 28.64
N VAL A 242 34.15 21.34 27.89
CA VAL A 242 33.65 19.97 27.70
C VAL A 242 33.94 19.48 26.29
N LEU A 243 34.62 18.35 26.19
CA LEU A 243 34.83 17.62 24.94
C LEU A 243 33.89 16.42 24.90
N VAL A 244 32.90 16.47 24.00
CA VAL A 244 31.95 15.38 23.77
C VAL A 244 32.39 14.57 22.55
N LYS A 245 32.62 13.27 22.74
CA LYS A 245 32.96 12.33 21.67
C LYS A 245 31.92 11.22 21.58
N TYR A 246 31.48 10.92 20.35
CA TYR A 246 30.62 9.78 20.05
C TYR A 246 30.97 9.22 18.66
N GLY A 247 31.56 8.02 18.63
CA GLY A 247 32.18 7.49 17.41
C GLY A 247 33.27 8.42 16.90
N GLU A 248 33.24 8.70 15.60
CA GLU A 248 34.18 9.62 14.92
C GLU A 248 33.83 11.11 15.14
N ILE A 249 32.70 11.42 15.77
CA ILE A 249 32.27 12.80 15.97
C ILE A 249 32.82 13.33 17.28
N SER A 250 33.54 14.44 17.20
CA SER A 250 34.06 15.18 18.35
C SER A 250 33.59 16.64 18.29
N ARG A 251 33.05 17.14 19.40
CA ARG A 251 32.62 18.53 19.56
C ARG A 251 33.14 19.06 20.90
N ARG A 252 33.70 20.27 20.89
CA ARG A 252 34.19 20.96 22.09
C ARG A 252 33.30 22.17 22.33
N THR A 253 32.95 22.44 23.59
CA THR A 253 32.38 23.72 23.97
C THR A 253 33.43 24.82 23.89
N GLU A 254 33.00 26.08 23.93
CA GLU A 254 33.89 27.17 24.28
C GLU A 254 34.46 26.93 25.70
N THR A 255 35.63 27.49 25.96
CA THR A 255 36.21 27.51 27.31
C THR A 255 35.48 28.58 28.12
N ILE A 256 35.13 28.25 29.35
CA ILE A 256 34.64 29.20 30.35
C ILE A 256 35.81 29.43 31.30
N ASP A 257 36.32 30.66 31.29
CA ASP A 257 37.52 31.04 32.02
C ASP A 257 37.17 31.45 33.46
N ASP A 258 38.03 31.11 34.41
CA ASP A 258 37.95 31.50 35.84
C ASP A 258 36.59 31.21 36.51
N ASP A 259 36.02 30.01 36.32
CA ASP A 259 34.78 29.58 36.99
C ASP A 259 34.83 28.11 37.43
N ASP A 260 34.71 27.85 38.73
CA ASP A 260 34.67 26.48 39.28
C ASP A 260 33.29 25.82 39.14
N ASN A 261 32.24 26.57 38.75
CA ASN A 261 30.85 26.08 38.61
C ASN A 261 30.17 26.49 37.27
N PRO A 262 30.78 26.19 36.11
CA PRO A 262 30.29 26.60 34.79
C PRO A 262 29.10 25.79 34.27
#